data_AF-A0A2A4YY92-F1
#
_entry.id   AF-A0A2A4YY92-F1
#
_cell.length_a   1.000
_cell.length_b   1.000
_cell.length_c   1.000
_cell.angle_alpha   90.00
_cell.angle_beta   90.00
_cell.angle_gamma   90.00
#
_symmetry.space_group_name_H-M   'P 1'
#
loop_
_entity.id
_entity.type
_entity.pdbx_description
1 polymer ?
#
loop_
_entity_poly.entity_id
_entity_poly.type
_entity_poly.pdbx_seq_one_letter_code
_entity_poly.pdbx_strand_id
1 'polypeptide(L)'
;MSYNNKNPYAKATNAYDTNAQAHTTSQRELEARILLKSNRMMQALIDNWDERPQDALGDALTYNRQIWVLFYDTALENKDSGRPNDLRSNIVNLANFIFKREIDILAKPEKVKLNILININKEISAGLMTNQESNIPHPPAAPADQRPTGSRTDISG
;
A
#
# COMPACT_ATOMS: atom_id res chain seq x y z
N MET A 1 -23.18 24.98 16.52
CA MET A 1 -22.66 24.91 15.13
C MET A 1 -21.66 23.75 15.06
N SER A 2 -22.10 22.55 14.67
CA SER A 2 -21.20 21.39 14.50
C SER A 2 -21.03 21.10 13.02
N TYR A 3 -19.80 21.17 12.53
CA TYR A 3 -19.45 20.83 11.16
C TYR A 3 -19.36 19.32 11.00
N ASN A 4 -20.23 18.77 10.15
CA ASN A 4 -20.29 17.37 9.78
C ASN A 4 -19.32 17.11 8.61
N ASN A 5 -18.08 16.69 8.91
CA ASN A 5 -17.14 16.26 7.87
C ASN A 5 -17.43 14.80 7.50
N LYS A 6 -18.36 14.59 6.56
CA LYS A 6 -18.55 13.29 5.92
C LYS A 6 -17.41 13.06 4.93
N ASN A 7 -16.39 12.32 5.37
CA ASN A 7 -15.42 11.73 4.45
C ASN A 7 -16.16 10.70 3.56
N PRO A 8 -16.30 10.94 2.24
CA PRO A 8 -17.15 10.12 1.36
C PRO A 8 -16.58 8.72 1.07
N TYR A 9 -15.42 8.37 1.63
CA TYR A 9 -14.76 7.07 1.42
C TYR A 9 -15.00 6.05 2.54
N ALA A 10 -15.75 6.40 3.58
CA ALA A 10 -16.03 5.50 4.69
C ALA A 10 -17.39 4.80 4.51
N LYS A 11 -17.41 3.65 3.80
CA LYS A 11 -18.41 2.57 4.00
C LYS A 11 -18.11 1.31 3.17
N ALA A 12 -17.82 0.20 3.86
CA ALA A 12 -18.53 -1.09 3.72
C ALA A 12 -17.97 -2.13 4.71
N THR A 13 -18.88 -2.84 5.36
CA THR A 13 -18.67 -3.76 6.49
C THR A 13 -18.75 -5.24 6.05
N ASN A 14 -17.90 -6.08 6.67
CA ASN A 14 -18.05 -7.51 7.01
C ASN A 14 -18.64 -8.53 6.00
N ALA A 15 -17.75 -9.34 5.42
CA ALA A 15 -17.97 -10.77 5.12
C ALA A 15 -16.65 -11.52 5.38
N TYR A 16 -16.57 -12.24 6.51
CA TYR A 16 -15.32 -12.84 7.01
C TYR A 16 -14.90 -14.07 6.19
N ASP A 17 -13.60 -14.10 5.91
CA ASP A 17 -12.71 -15.22 5.58
C ASP A 17 -12.51 -15.73 4.15
N THR A 18 -13.39 -15.52 3.16
CA THR A 18 -13.01 -15.75 1.74
C THR A 18 -12.75 -14.45 0.99
N ASN A 19 -13.40 -13.37 1.40
CA ASN A 19 -13.22 -12.05 0.79
C ASN A 19 -12.17 -11.19 1.51
N ALA A 20 -11.76 -11.51 2.74
CA ALA A 20 -10.76 -10.74 3.48
C ALA A 20 -9.40 -10.67 2.77
N GLN A 21 -8.97 -11.76 2.13
CA GLN A 21 -7.73 -11.78 1.36
C GLN A 21 -7.84 -10.99 0.04
N ALA A 22 -8.96 -11.11 -0.67
CA ALA A 22 -9.22 -10.32 -1.88
C ALA A 22 -9.32 -8.82 -1.55
N HIS A 23 -9.99 -8.46 -0.46
CA HIS A 23 -10.11 -7.08 0.01
C HIS A 23 -8.77 -6.49 0.43
N THR A 24 -7.96 -7.21 1.21
CA THR A 24 -6.63 -6.73 1.62
C THR A 24 -5.65 -6.62 0.45
N THR A 25 -5.73 -7.53 -0.52
CA THR A 25 -4.99 -7.47 -1.78
C THR A 25 -5.39 -6.25 -2.60
N SER A 26 -6.70 -6.03 -2.79
CA SER A 26 -7.23 -4.86 -3.50
C SER A 26 -6.87 -3.53 -2.83
N GLN A 27 -6.80 -3.52 -1.50
CA GLN A 27 -6.41 -2.35 -0.72
C GLN A 27 -4.92 -2.01 -0.89
N ARG A 28 -4.01 -2.99 -0.75
CA ARG A 28 -2.57 -2.76 -0.94
C ARG A 28 -2.24 -2.28 -2.35
N GLU A 29 -2.92 -2.83 -3.34
CA GLU A 29 -2.77 -2.40 -4.73
C GLU A 29 -3.28 -0.96 -4.94
N LEU A 30 -4.40 -0.60 -4.31
CA LEU A 30 -4.91 0.77 -4.32
C LEU A 30 -3.92 1.75 -3.65
N GLU A 31 -3.38 1.39 -2.48
CA GLU A 31 -2.38 2.17 -1.75
C GLU A 31 -1.09 2.39 -2.57
N ALA A 32 -0.62 1.36 -3.28
CA ALA A 32 0.51 1.48 -4.19
C ALA A 32 0.20 2.42 -5.37
N ARG A 33 -1.00 2.33 -5.95
CA ARG A 33 -1.41 3.18 -7.08
C ARG A 33 -1.48 4.67 -6.71
N ILE A 34 -2.00 5.01 -5.53
CA ILE A 34 -2.08 6.41 -5.09
C ILE A 34 -0.69 7.00 -4.82
N LEU A 35 0.24 6.22 -4.27
CA LEU A 35 1.65 6.63 -4.12
C LEU A 35 2.32 6.86 -5.48
N LEU A 36 2.12 5.96 -6.44
CA LEU A 36 2.65 6.14 -7.80
C LEU A 36 2.05 7.35 -8.52
N LYS A 37 0.76 7.66 -8.28
CA LYS A 37 0.16 8.89 -8.78
C LYS A 37 0.84 10.13 -8.18
N SER A 38 1.11 10.14 -6.88
CA SER A 38 1.85 11.21 -6.21
C SER A 38 3.23 11.40 -6.83
N ASN A 39 3.94 10.30 -7.11
CA ASN A 39 5.24 10.34 -7.78
C ASN A 39 5.18 10.96 -9.17
N ARG A 40 4.18 10.60 -9.97
CA ARG A 40 3.99 11.19 -11.32
C ARG A 40 3.74 12.70 -11.23
N MET A 41 2.95 13.15 -10.25
CA MET A 41 2.72 14.57 -10.02
C MET A 41 4.03 15.29 -9.67
N MET A 42 4.81 14.76 -8.72
CA MET A 42 6.09 15.35 -8.34
C MET A 42 7.13 15.29 -9.46
N GLN A 43 7.16 14.23 -10.26
CA GLN A 43 8.06 14.11 -11.41
C GLN A 43 7.73 15.14 -12.48
N ALA A 44 6.44 15.34 -12.80
CA ALA A 44 6.02 16.38 -13.74
C ALA A 44 6.44 17.79 -13.29
N LEU A 45 6.45 18.06 -11.98
CA LEU A 45 6.99 19.30 -11.42
C LEU A 45 8.50 19.42 -11.60
N ILE A 46 9.26 18.33 -11.41
CA ILE A 46 10.72 18.33 -11.65
C ILE A 46 11.02 18.63 -13.12
N ASP A 47 10.28 17.96 -14.02
CA ASP A 47 10.51 18.05 -15.46
C ASP A 47 10.18 19.45 -16.02
N ASN A 48 9.19 20.13 -15.43
CA ASN A 48 8.72 21.46 -15.86
C ASN A 48 8.91 22.51 -14.76
N TRP A 49 9.99 22.43 -13.98
CA TRP A 49 10.11 23.19 -12.72
C TRP A 49 9.91 24.68 -12.91
N ASP A 50 10.56 25.31 -13.89
CA ASP A 50 10.51 26.76 -14.08
C ASP A 50 9.20 27.23 -14.74
N GLU A 51 8.47 26.34 -15.41
CA GLU A 51 7.22 26.62 -16.14
C GLU A 51 5.97 26.13 -15.41
N ARG A 52 6.12 25.52 -14.23
CA ARG A 52 5.01 24.95 -13.46
C ARG A 52 4.02 26.05 -13.03
N PRO A 53 2.71 25.76 -12.97
CA PRO A 53 1.75 26.65 -12.33
C PRO A 53 2.13 26.92 -10.87
N GLN A 54 1.84 28.13 -10.39
CA GLN A 54 2.22 28.58 -9.04
C GLN A 54 1.75 27.62 -7.93
N ASP A 55 0.53 27.11 -8.04
CA ASP A 55 -0.09 26.27 -7.01
C ASP A 55 0.28 24.78 -7.15
N ALA A 56 0.86 24.37 -8.29
CA ALA A 56 1.06 22.96 -8.62
C ALA A 56 1.99 22.22 -7.62
N LEU A 57 2.98 22.93 -7.05
CA LEU A 57 3.82 22.38 -5.99
C LEU A 57 3.00 22.12 -4.71
N GLY A 58 2.18 23.08 -4.29
CA GLY A 58 1.31 22.95 -3.13
C GLY A 58 0.31 21.81 -3.29
N ASP A 59 -0.28 21.66 -4.48
CA ASP A 59 -1.22 20.59 -4.80
C ASP A 59 -0.58 19.21 -4.75
N ALA A 60 0.60 19.03 -5.35
CA ALA A 60 1.31 17.76 -5.33
C ALA A 60 1.73 17.35 -3.91
N LEU A 61 2.24 18.29 -3.12
CA LEU A 61 2.59 18.03 -1.72
C LEU A 61 1.35 17.77 -0.85
N THR A 62 0.24 18.46 -1.09
CA THR A 62 -1.02 18.20 -0.37
C THR A 62 -1.55 16.80 -0.68
N TYR A 63 -1.52 16.39 -1.96
CA TYR A 63 -1.89 15.04 -2.36
C TYR A 63 -1.00 13.99 -1.69
N ASN A 64 0.32 14.19 -1.67
CA ASN A 64 1.26 13.33 -0.96
C ASN A 64 0.94 13.24 0.55
N ARG A 65 0.73 14.39 1.20
CA ARG A 65 0.41 14.47 2.63
C ARG A 65 -0.84 13.68 3.00
N GLN A 66 -1.90 13.77 2.19
CA GLN A 66 -3.15 13.06 2.45
C GLN A 66 -2.95 11.54 2.50
N ILE A 67 -2.10 10.99 1.62
CA ILE A 67 -1.75 9.56 1.64
C ILE A 67 -1.02 9.21 2.93
N TRP A 68 -0.05 10.04 3.34
CA TRP A 68 0.75 9.80 4.54
C TRP A 68 -0.03 9.98 5.84
N VAL A 69 -1.04 10.86 5.87
CA VAL A 69 -2.00 10.95 6.99
C VAL A 69 -2.80 9.65 7.10
N LEU A 70 -3.31 9.10 5.99
CA LEU A 70 -4.02 7.82 6.00
C LEU A 70 -3.14 6.68 6.55
N PHE A 71 -1.88 6.59 6.12
CA PHE A 71 -0.94 5.58 6.64
C PHE A 71 -0.61 5.77 8.12
N TYR A 72 -0.45 7.02 8.55
CA TYR A 72 -0.20 7.37 9.95
C TYR A 72 -1.38 6.97 10.84
N ASP A 73 -2.60 7.37 10.47
CA ASP A 73 -3.82 7.05 11.22
C ASP A 73 -4.02 5.54 11.30
N THR A 74 -3.86 4.83 10.17
CA THR A 74 -3.92 3.37 10.11
C THR A 74 -2.87 2.71 11.02
N ALA A 75 -1.66 3.27 11.11
CA ALA A 75 -0.62 2.75 12.00
C ALA A 75 -0.94 2.95 13.49
N LEU A 76 -1.67 4.02 13.84
CA LEU A 76 -2.09 4.31 15.22
C LEU A 76 -3.32 3.52 15.68
N GLU A 77 -4.29 3.30 14.80
CA GLU A 77 -5.56 2.61 15.11
C GLU A 77 -5.38 1.10 15.31
N ASN A 78 -4.47 0.48 14.57
CA ASN A 78 -4.22 -0.97 14.63
C ASN A 78 -3.34 -1.34 15.84
N LYS A 79 -3.85 -1.12 17.07
CA LYS A 79 -3.16 -1.45 18.33
C LYS A 79 -3.09 -2.96 18.60
N ASP A 80 -4.14 -3.68 18.24
CA ASP A 80 -4.32 -5.12 18.46
C ASP A 80 -4.43 -5.85 17.12
N SER A 81 -3.42 -6.67 16.77
CA SER A 81 -3.46 -7.82 15.83
C SER A 81 -2.10 -8.05 15.11
N GLY A 82 -1.12 -8.65 15.80
CA GLY A 82 -0.04 -9.41 15.15
C GLY A 82 1.01 -8.67 14.31
N ARG A 83 0.97 -7.34 14.15
CA ARG A 83 2.08 -6.59 13.51
C ARG A 83 3.19 -6.32 14.54
N PRO A 84 4.47 -6.61 14.23
CA PRO A 84 5.58 -6.22 15.09
C PRO A 84 5.52 -4.72 15.38
N ASN A 85 5.74 -4.32 16.63
CA ASN A 85 5.77 -2.91 17.06
C ASN A 85 6.66 -2.06 16.13
N ASP A 86 7.72 -2.67 15.61
CA ASP A 86 8.72 -2.06 14.74
C ASP A 86 8.12 -1.55 13.42
N LEU A 87 7.19 -2.27 12.80
CA LEU A 87 6.60 -1.84 11.52
C LEU A 87 5.76 -0.57 11.69
N ARG A 88 4.95 -0.51 12.75
CA ARG A 88 4.15 0.69 13.06
C ARG A 88 5.06 1.88 13.37
N SER A 89 6.08 1.66 14.20
CA SER A 89 7.06 2.68 14.53
C SER A 89 7.75 3.22 13.27
N ASN A 90 8.13 2.34 12.34
CA ASN A 90 8.73 2.74 11.07
C ASN A 90 7.79 3.60 10.21
N ILE A 91 6.51 3.24 10.10
CA ILE A 91 5.51 4.04 9.35
C ILE A 91 5.35 5.43 10.00
N VAL A 92 5.21 5.49 11.32
CA VAL A 92 5.08 6.75 12.07
C VAL A 92 6.31 7.63 11.87
N ASN A 93 7.50 7.06 11.95
CA ASN A 93 8.76 7.78 11.75
C ASN A 93 8.89 8.32 10.32
N LEU A 94 8.52 7.52 9.32
CA LEU A 94 8.51 7.95 7.92
C LEU A 94 7.49 9.05 7.68
N ALA A 95 6.26 8.93 8.19
CA ALA A 95 5.24 9.98 8.06
C ALA A 95 5.73 11.31 8.65
N ASN A 96 6.31 11.27 9.85
CA ASN A 96 6.91 12.45 10.48
C ASN A 96 8.05 13.05 9.65
N PHE A 97 8.90 12.22 9.04
CA PHE A 97 9.95 12.69 8.13
C PHE A 97 9.35 13.39 6.89
N ILE A 98 8.33 12.78 6.28
CA ILE A 98 7.65 13.33 5.10
C ILE A 98 7.04 14.68 5.42
N PHE A 99 6.27 14.80 6.52
CA PHE A 99 5.65 16.07 6.91
C PHE A 99 6.68 17.19 7.12
N LYS A 100 7.79 16.88 7.82
CA LYS A 100 8.89 17.84 8.00
C LYS A 100 9.52 18.24 6.67
N ARG A 101 9.73 17.27 5.77
CA ARG A 101 10.32 17.52 4.44
C ARG A 101 9.41 18.39 3.58
N GLU A 102 8.10 18.16 3.60
CA GLU A 102 7.15 18.98 2.84
C GLU A 102 7.13 20.44 3.33
N ILE A 103 7.19 20.66 4.64
CA ILE A 103 7.29 22.01 5.21
C ILE A 103 8.58 22.69 4.73
N ASP A 104 9.71 21.98 4.75
CA ASP A 104 10.99 22.49 4.24
C ASP A 104 10.95 22.81 2.73
N ILE A 105 10.26 21.99 1.93
CA ILE A 105 10.07 22.27 0.49
C ILE A 105 9.21 23.51 0.27
N LEU A 106 8.11 23.65 1.01
CA LEU A 106 7.23 24.82 0.88
C LEU A 106 7.93 26.11 1.33
N ALA A 107 8.72 26.04 2.40
CA ALA A 107 9.47 27.19 2.91
C ALA A 107 10.60 27.62 1.97
N LYS A 108 11.29 26.65 1.35
CA LYS A 108 12.35 26.91 0.36
C LYS A 108 12.25 25.91 -0.80
N PRO A 109 11.47 26.25 -1.85
CA PRO A 109 11.22 25.37 -2.98
C PRO A 109 12.49 25.08 -3.78
N GLU A 110 12.87 23.81 -3.85
CA GLU A 110 14.00 23.34 -4.64
C GLU A 110 13.66 21.99 -5.27
N LYS A 111 13.82 21.85 -6.60
CA LYS A 111 13.44 20.63 -7.34
C LYS A 111 14.03 19.34 -6.75
N VAL A 112 15.30 19.41 -6.32
CA VAL A 112 16.05 18.26 -5.79
C VAL A 112 15.43 17.71 -4.50
N LYS A 113 14.71 18.54 -3.74
CA LYS A 113 14.09 18.11 -2.47
C LYS A 113 12.89 17.18 -2.69
N LEU A 114 12.27 17.17 -3.88
CA LEU A 114 11.21 16.24 -4.23
C LEU A 114 11.71 14.80 -4.44
N ASN A 115 12.98 14.62 -4.82
CA ASN A 115 13.55 13.31 -5.13
C ASN A 115 13.41 12.31 -3.98
N ILE A 116 13.59 12.76 -2.73
CA ILE A 116 13.47 11.85 -1.58
C ILE A 116 12.03 11.39 -1.37
N LEU A 117 11.04 12.26 -1.61
CA LEU A 117 9.63 11.91 -1.49
C LEU A 117 9.25 10.88 -2.56
N ILE A 118 9.69 11.12 -3.80
CA ILE A 118 9.49 10.21 -4.93
C ILE A 118 10.09 8.84 -4.63
N ASN A 119 11.35 8.81 -4.17
CA ASN A 119 12.05 7.56 -3.89
C ASN A 119 11.36 6.76 -2.80
N ILE A 120 11.02 7.38 -1.66
CA ILE A 120 10.32 6.69 -0.56
C ILE A 120 8.99 6.11 -1.05
N ASN A 121 8.18 6.92 -1.74
CA ASN A 121 6.89 6.47 -2.28
C ASN A 121 7.06 5.32 -3.28
N LYS A 122 8.12 5.34 -4.11
CA LYS A 122 8.41 4.29 -5.10
C LYS A 122 8.77 2.98 -4.41
N GLU A 123 9.68 3.01 -3.44
CA GLU A 123 10.10 1.81 -2.69
C GLU A 123 8.92 1.20 -1.92
N ILE A 124 8.09 2.02 -1.29
CA ILE A 124 6.89 1.54 -0.59
C ILE A 124 5.89 0.94 -1.59
N SER A 125 5.66 1.61 -2.73
CA SER A 125 4.77 1.07 -3.78
C SER A 125 5.25 -0.29 -4.29
N ALA A 126 6.55 -0.42 -4.55
CA ALA A 126 7.15 -1.68 -5.00
C ALA A 126 7.00 -2.78 -3.93
N GLY A 127 7.23 -2.47 -2.66
CA GLY A 127 7.01 -3.41 -1.55
C GLY A 127 5.54 -3.83 -1.40
N LEU A 128 4.59 -2.91 -1.56
CA LEU A 128 3.16 -3.21 -1.52
C LEU A 128 2.72 -4.10 -2.69
N MET A 129 3.34 -3.94 -3.87
CA MET A 129 3.11 -4.75 -5.06
C MET A 129 3.82 -6.12 -5.03
N THR A 130 5.01 -6.23 -4.45
CA THR A 130 5.78 -7.49 -4.43
C THR A 130 5.23 -8.48 -3.42
N ASN A 131 4.70 -7.99 -2.29
CA ASN A 131 3.99 -8.82 -1.29
C ASN A 131 2.65 -9.40 -1.82
N GLN A 132 2.38 -9.31 -3.12
CA GLN A 132 1.30 -9.98 -3.83
C GLN A 132 1.71 -11.37 -4.34
N GLU A 133 2.98 -11.56 -4.74
CA GLU A 133 3.45 -12.80 -5.38
C GLU A 133 3.73 -13.92 -4.36
N SER A 134 4.07 -13.57 -3.13
CA SER A 134 4.35 -14.54 -2.05
C SER A 134 3.11 -15.19 -1.42
N ASN A 135 1.91 -14.83 -1.88
CA ASN A 135 0.64 -15.37 -1.38
C ASN A 135 -0.13 -16.21 -2.42
N ILE A 136 0.52 -16.66 -3.50
CA ILE A 136 -0.05 -17.71 -4.36
C ILE A 136 -0.06 -19.01 -3.55
N PRO A 137 -1.22 -19.62 -3.27
CA PRO A 137 -1.27 -20.96 -2.68
C PRO A 137 -0.51 -21.90 -3.61
N HIS A 138 0.56 -22.51 -3.11
CA HIS A 138 1.14 -23.66 -3.78
C HIS A 138 0.01 -24.68 -3.93
N PRO A 139 -0.31 -25.16 -5.15
CA PRO A 139 -1.30 -26.21 -5.28
C PRO A 139 -0.85 -27.38 -4.39
N PRO A 140 -1.77 -28.02 -3.63
CA PRO A 140 -1.39 -29.17 -2.82
C PRO A 140 -0.74 -30.18 -3.75
N ALA A 141 0.47 -30.62 -3.41
CA ALA A 141 1.15 -31.68 -4.12
C ALA A 141 0.14 -32.83 -4.31
N ALA A 142 -0.07 -33.25 -5.56
CA ALA A 142 -1.04 -34.27 -5.88
C ALA A 142 -0.79 -35.51 -4.99
N PRO A 143 -1.85 -36.17 -4.46
CA PRO A 143 -1.67 -37.37 -3.67
C PRO A 143 -0.97 -38.41 -4.55
N ALA A 144 0.12 -38.98 -4.04
CA ALA A 144 0.77 -40.13 -4.67
C ALA A 144 -0.26 -41.23 -4.92
N ASP A 145 -0.31 -41.72 -6.16
CA ASP A 145 -1.16 -42.79 -6.67
C ASP A 145 -1.35 -43.92 -5.65
N GLN A 146 -2.53 -43.99 -5.04
CA GLN A 146 -3.01 -45.23 -4.44
C GLN A 146 -3.62 -46.07 -5.56
N ARG A 147 -2.79 -46.92 -6.15
CA ARG A 147 -3.18 -47.92 -7.15
C ARG A 147 -4.27 -48.84 -6.56
N PRO A 148 -5.43 -49.04 -7.20
CA PRO A 148 -6.50 -49.84 -6.63
C PRO A 148 -6.15 -51.34 -6.67
N THR A 149 -6.47 -52.01 -5.57
CA THR A 149 -6.38 -53.45 -5.36
C THR A 149 -7.30 -54.20 -6.34
N GLY A 150 -6.70 -54.88 -7.30
CA GLY A 150 -7.38 -55.83 -8.17
C GLY A 150 -7.34 -57.23 -7.58
N SER A 151 -8.38 -57.61 -6.83
CA SER A 151 -8.67 -58.99 -6.44
C SER A 151 -9.05 -59.78 -7.69
N ARG A 152 -8.31 -60.84 -8.03
CA ARG A 152 -8.78 -61.88 -8.95
C ARG A 152 -8.67 -63.23 -8.27
N THR A 153 -9.78 -63.65 -7.67
CA THR A 153 -10.12 -65.05 -7.50
C THR A 153 -10.20 -65.72 -8.87
N ASP A 154 -9.59 -66.90 -9.00
CA ASP A 154 -10.24 -68.16 -9.38
C ASP A 154 -9.42 -69.14 -10.28
N ILE A 155 -9.28 -70.36 -9.73
CA ILE A 155 -9.58 -71.68 -10.35
C ILE A 155 -8.51 -72.42 -11.19
N SER A 156 -8.17 -73.61 -10.65
CA SER A 156 -7.82 -74.92 -11.26
C SER A 156 -6.50 -75.16 -12.00
N GLY A 157 -5.83 -76.25 -11.59
CA GLY A 157 -4.77 -76.96 -12.33
C GLY A 157 -3.88 -77.75 -11.40
#